data_AF-F3GFP3-F1
#
_entry.id   AF-F3GFP3-F1
#
_cell.length_a   1.000
_cell.length_b   1.000
_cell.length_c   1.000
_cell.angle_alpha   90.00
_cell.angle_beta   90.00
_cell.angle_gamma   90.00
#
_symmetry.space_group_name_H-M   'P 1'
#
loop_
_entity.id
_entity.type
_entity.pdbx_description
1 polymer ?
#
loop_
_entity_poly.entity_id
_entity_poly.type
_entity_poly.pdbx_seq_one_letter_code
_entity_poly.pdbx_strand_id
1 'polypeptide(L)' 'QAVALGLVDGLGSASYVARDVIKEKDIVEYTVEESPFDRFSKKLGTSIAERIAMLVGFNGPSLR' A
#
# COMPACT_ATOMS: atom_id res chain seq x y z
N GLN A 1 -2.52 -20.90 -3.24
CA GLN A 1 -3.27 -21.15 -4.48
C GLN A 1 -2.35 -21.11 -5.70
N ALA A 2 -1.63 -20.01 -6.01
CA ALA A 2 -0.73 -19.92 -7.17
C ALA A 2 0.39 -21.00 -7.24
N VAL A 3 1.00 -21.36 -6.11
CA VAL A 3 2.03 -22.41 -6.04
C VAL A 3 1.48 -23.78 -6.49
N ALA A 4 0.30 -24.17 -5.99
CA ALA A 4 -0.33 -25.45 -6.34
C ALA A 4 -0.75 -25.54 -7.81
N LEU A 5 -0.92 -24.39 -8.47
CA LEU A 5 -1.24 -24.29 -9.89
C LEU A 5 0.02 -24.24 -10.78
N GLY A 6 1.23 -24.24 -10.19
CA GLY A 6 2.48 -24.13 -10.94
C GLY A 6 2.73 -22.77 -11.59
N LEU A 7 2.01 -21.72 -11.17
CA LEU A 7 2.16 -20.36 -11.72
C LEU A 7 3.38 -19.62 -11.16
N VAL A 8 3.87 -20.03 -9.99
CA VAL A 8 5.04 -19.46 -9.31
C VAL A 8 5.80 -20.58 -8.64
N ASP A 9 7.13 -20.43 -8.55
CA ASP A 9 8.01 -21.46 -8.00
C ASP A 9 7.89 -21.61 -6.47
N GLY A 10 7.39 -20.59 -5.78
CA GLY A 10 7.26 -20.59 -4.32
C GLY A 10 6.80 -19.25 -3.76
N LEU A 11 6.88 -19.12 -2.43
CA LEU A 11 6.59 -17.89 -1.71
C LEU A 11 7.82 -17.49 -0.89
N GLY A 12 8.12 -16.19 -0.86
CA GLY A 12 9.22 -15.64 -0.08
C GLY A 12 9.18 -14.12 -0.07
N SER A 13 9.86 -13.51 0.89
CA SER A 13 10.10 -12.07 0.90
C SER A 13 11.25 -11.71 -0.05
N ALA A 14 11.33 -10.45 -0.48
CA ALA A 14 12.46 -9.97 -1.28
C ALA A 14 13.81 -10.26 -0.60
N SER A 15 13.88 -10.08 0.73
CA SER A 15 15.10 -10.37 1.50
C SER A 15 15.47 -11.85 1.54
N TYR A 16 14.48 -12.76 1.59
CA TYR A 16 14.73 -14.20 1.52
C TYR A 16 15.34 -14.58 0.17
N VAL A 17 14.75 -14.10 -0.92
CA VAL A 17 15.25 -14.39 -2.28
C VAL A 17 16.66 -13.82 -2.46
N ALA A 18 16.92 -12.60 -2.01
CA ALA A 18 18.25 -11.98 -2.10
C ALA A 18 19.31 -12.83 -1.39
N ARG A 19 19.11 -13.19 -0.12
CA ARG A 19 20.13 -13.85 0.71
C ARG A 19 20.30 -15.34 0.41
N ASP A 20 19.20 -16.05 0.22
CA ASP A 20 19.22 -17.51 0.18
C ASP A 20 19.25 -18.07 -1.24
N VAL A 21 18.71 -17.36 -2.22
CA VAL A 21 18.68 -17.79 -3.63
C VAL A 21 19.79 -17.12 -4.43
N ILE A 22 19.85 -15.79 -4.40
CA ILE A 22 20.81 -14.99 -5.20
C ILE A 22 22.17 -14.89 -4.51
N LYS A 23 22.23 -15.16 -3.20
CA LYS A 23 23.43 -15.05 -2.35
C LYS A 23 23.98 -13.62 -2.23
N GLU A 24 23.10 -12.63 -2.35
CA GLU A 24 23.41 -11.22 -2.16
C GLU A 24 22.86 -10.74 -0.81
N LYS A 25 23.70 -10.04 -0.04
CA LYS A 25 23.33 -9.60 1.31
C LYS A 25 22.69 -8.23 1.31
N ASP A 26 23.12 -7.38 0.37
CA ASP A 26 22.70 -6.00 0.30
C ASP A 26 21.55 -5.82 -0.71
N ILE A 27 20.48 -5.18 -0.27
CA ILE A 27 19.30 -4.88 -1.10
C ILE A 27 18.98 -3.40 -0.96
N VAL A 28 18.79 -2.72 -2.09
CA VAL A 28 18.39 -1.31 -2.12
C VAL A 28 16.90 -1.25 -2.44
N GLU A 29 16.13 -0.66 -1.54
CA GLU A 29 14.70 -0.45 -1.72
C GLU A 29 14.45 0.90 -2.40
N TYR A 30 13.84 0.85 -3.58
CA TYR A 30 13.46 2.04 -4.37
C TYR A 30 11.96 2.36 -4.26
N THR A 31 11.26 1.74 -3.31
CA THR A 31 9.83 1.97 -3.08
C THR A 31 9.63 3.44 -2.70
N VAL A 32 8.85 4.17 -3.51
CA VAL A 32 8.47 5.56 -3.19
C VAL A 32 7.38 5.54 -2.13
N GLU A 33 7.65 6.11 -0.96
CA GLU A 33 6.68 6.23 0.12
C GLU A 33 6.14 7.67 0.25
N GLU A 34 4.86 7.81 0.59
CA GLU A 34 4.27 9.10 0.95
C GLU A 34 5.00 9.65 2.19
N SER A 35 5.33 10.94 2.21
CA SER A 35 5.96 11.54 3.39
C SER A 35 4.99 11.58 4.58
N PRO A 36 5.49 11.68 5.83
CA PRO A 36 4.62 11.88 7.00
C PRO A 36 3.67 13.08 6.85
N PHE A 37 4.15 14.15 6.20
CA PHE A 37 3.37 15.35 5.94
C PHE A 37 2.28 15.13 4.89
N ASP A 38 2.57 14.39 3.82
CA ASP A 38 1.57 14.05 2.80
C ASP A 38 0.45 13.19 3.41
N ARG A 39 0.82 12.18 4.19
CA ARG A 39 -0.15 11.33 4.90
C ARG A 39 -1.03 12.13 5.86
N PHE A 40 -0.43 13.08 6.59
CA PHE A 40 -1.17 13.98 7.46
C PHE A 40 -2.13 14.87 6.68
N SER A 41 -1.63 15.55 5.64
CA SER A 41 -2.41 16.48 4.82
C SER A 41 -3.58 15.78 4.13
N LYS A 42 -3.36 14.56 3.62
CA LYS A 42 -4.39 13.71 3.02
C LYS A 42 -5.48 13.38 4.04
N LYS A 43 -5.12 12.90 5.23
CA LYS A 43 -6.08 12.61 6.31
C LYS A 43 -6.85 13.85 6.76
N LEU A 44 -6.16 14.98 6.93
CA LEU A 44 -6.77 16.25 7.29
C LEU A 44 -7.79 16.69 6.23
N GLY A 45 -7.38 16.69 4.95
CA GLY A 45 -8.25 17.03 3.83
C GLY A 45 -9.48 16.14 3.75
N THR A 46 -9.32 14.81 3.87
CA THR A 46 -10.44 13.86 3.92
C THR A 46 -11.40 14.19 5.06
N SER A 47 -10.90 14.43 6.28
CA SER A 47 -11.77 14.75 7.44
C SER A 47 -12.56 16.05 7.26
N ILE A 48 -11.95 17.07 6.67
CA ILE A 48 -12.60 18.35 6.39
C ILE A 48 -13.66 18.17 5.29
N ALA A 49 -13.32 17.46 4.22
CA ALA A 49 -14.24 17.16 3.13
C ALA A 49 -15.47 16.38 3.61
N GLU A 50 -15.29 15.37 4.48
CA GLU A 50 -16.38 14.62 5.11
C GLU A 50 -17.31 15.55 5.92
N ARG A 51 -16.73 16.45 6.73
CA ARG A 51 -17.50 17.43 7.53
C ARG A 51 -18.29 18.37 6.63
N ILE A 52 -17.68 18.90 5.58
CA ILE A 52 -18.36 19.77 4.61
C ILE A 52 -19.49 19.00 3.93
N ALA A 53 -19.24 17.79 3.44
CA ALA A 53 -20.24 16.96 2.77
C ALA A 53 -21.48 16.71 3.66
N MET A 54 -21.27 16.44 4.95
CA MET A 54 -22.37 16.31 5.91
C MET A 54 -23.16 17.62 6.10
N LEU A 55 -22.47 18.76 6.19
CA LEU A 55 -23.13 20.07 6.39
C LEU A 55 -23.96 20.50 5.17
N VAL A 56 -23.47 20.24 3.96
CA VAL A 56 -24.20 20.60 2.72
C VAL A 56 -25.22 19.55 2.29
N GLY A 57 -25.48 18.53 3.13
CA GLY A 57 -26.46 17.48 2.86
C GLY A 57 -26.07 16.57 1.68
N PHE A 58 -24.79 16.52 1.34
CA PHE A 58 -24.29 15.72 0.23
C PHE A 58 -24.20 14.25 0.65
N ASN A 59 -25.30 13.52 0.46
CA ASN A 59 -25.33 12.06 0.53
C ASN A 59 -24.75 11.50 -0.78
N GLY A 60 -23.42 11.45 -0.87
CA GLY A 60 -22.74 10.78 -1.99
C GLY A 60 -23.13 9.29 -2.09
N PRO A 61 -22.98 8.66 -3.25
CA PRO A 61 -23.33 7.25 -3.43
C PRO A 61 -22.57 6.37 -2.44
N SER A 62 -23.28 5.48 -1.74
CA SER A 62 -22.68 4.50 -0.85
C SER A 62 -21.90 3.49 -1.68
N LEU A 63 -20.57 3.57 -1.62
CA LEU A 63 -19.70 2.55 -2.18
C LEU A 63 -19.67 1.39 -1.17
N ARG A 64 -20.48 0.36 -1.46
CA ARG A 64 -20.47 -0.94 -0.79
C ARG A 64 -19.57 -1.91 -1.55
#